data_AF-A0A943XUA9-F1
#
_entry.id   AF-A0A943XUA9-F1
#
_cell.length_a   1.000
_cell.length_b   1.000
_cell.length_c   1.000
_cell.angle_alpha   90.00
_cell.angle_beta   90.00
_cell.angle_gamma   90.00
#
_symmetry.space_group_name_H-M   'P 1'
#
loop_
_entity.id
_entity.type
_entity.pdbx_description
1 polymer ?
#
loop_
_entity_poly.entity_id
_entity_poly.type
_entity_poly.pdbx_seq_one_letter_code
_entity_poly.pdbx_strand_id
1 'polypeptide(L)'
;LVQRGAHIAAPCPHEQPCRLDGQDWCHFTCRVPRSRLHKLLKGGDAPYEDEKFSYLALTKFAVCHDKARILRHPQIAKGQIGLTLCGINENQSILVKKKDGTLFKIARKAKCGDAIKV
;
A
#
# COMPACT_ATOMS: atom_id res chain seq x y z
N LEU A 1 -3.72 6.59 -21.34
CA LEU A 1 -2.97 5.33 -21.57
C LEU A 1 -3.87 4.13 -21.46
N VAL A 2 -4.65 4.00 -20.38
CA VAL A 2 -5.67 2.93 -20.25
C VAL A 2 -6.69 2.96 -21.40
N GLN A 3 -7.25 4.14 -21.71
CA GLN A 3 -8.12 4.33 -22.90
C GLN A 3 -7.44 4.02 -24.25
N ARG A 4 -6.11 3.86 -24.26
CA ARG A 4 -5.30 3.50 -25.44
C ARG A 4 -4.85 2.03 -25.41
N GLY A 5 -5.43 1.20 -24.54
CA GLY A 5 -5.13 -0.23 -24.43
C GLY A 5 -3.95 -0.60 -23.52
N ALA A 6 -3.49 0.31 -22.65
CA ALA A 6 -2.52 -0.05 -21.61
C ALA A 6 -3.23 -0.62 -20.38
N HIS A 7 -2.63 -1.64 -19.77
CA HIS A 7 -3.13 -2.25 -18.55
C HIS A 7 -2.33 -1.81 -17.32
N ILE A 8 -3.01 -1.63 -16.18
CA ILE A 8 -2.33 -1.32 -14.92
C ILE A 8 -1.71 -2.60 -14.35
N ALA A 9 -0.38 -2.70 -14.36
CA ALA A 9 0.34 -3.81 -13.75
C ALA A 9 0.52 -3.61 -12.25
N ALA A 10 0.72 -2.37 -11.82
CA ALA A 10 0.83 -1.97 -10.42
C ALA A 10 0.65 -0.45 -10.32
N PRO A 11 0.28 0.11 -9.16
CA PRO A 11 -0.02 -0.59 -7.91
C PRO A 11 -1.51 -0.90 -7.71
N CYS A 12 -2.40 -0.26 -8.48
CA CYS A 12 -3.84 -0.43 -8.30
C CYS A 12 -4.29 -1.77 -8.88
N PRO A 13 -5.13 -2.54 -8.18
CA PRO A 13 -5.71 -3.78 -8.70
C PRO A 13 -6.93 -3.52 -9.61
N HIS A 14 -7.10 -2.30 -10.11
CA HIS A 14 -8.20 -1.88 -10.95
C HIS A 14 -7.76 -0.79 -11.92
N GLU A 15 -8.51 -0.63 -13.01
CA GLU A 15 -8.30 0.40 -14.03
C GLU A 15 -9.33 1.54 -13.95
N GLN A 16 -10.22 1.49 -12.96
CA GLN A 16 -11.19 2.54 -12.65
C GLN A 16 -10.53 3.80 -12.06
N PRO A 17 -11.21 4.96 -12.06
CA PRO A 17 -10.75 6.14 -11.34
C PRO A 17 -10.36 5.83 -9.89
N CYS A 18 -9.31 6.49 -9.39
CA CYS A 18 -8.84 6.27 -8.02
C CYS A 18 -9.93 6.69 -7.03
N ARG A 19 -10.21 5.82 -6.05
CA ARG A 19 -11.27 6.01 -5.05
C ARG A 19 -10.78 6.60 -3.72
N LEU A 20 -9.53 7.07 -3.69
CA LEU A 20 -9.05 7.86 -2.55
C LEU A 20 -9.62 9.27 -2.64
N ASP A 21 -9.97 9.84 -1.49
CA ASP A 21 -10.41 11.23 -1.41
C ASP A 21 -9.25 12.19 -1.74
N GLY A 22 -9.56 13.45 -2.04
CA GLY A 22 -8.56 14.47 -2.38
C GLY A 22 -7.77 15.03 -1.19
N GLN A 23 -8.09 14.63 0.05
CA GLN A 23 -7.33 15.03 1.25
C GLN A 23 -6.21 14.03 1.55
N ASP A 24 -6.26 12.85 0.92
CA ASP A 24 -5.27 11.81 1.00
C ASP A 24 -4.65 11.55 -0.39
N TRP A 25 -3.48 10.91 -0.42
CA TRP A 25 -2.83 10.53 -1.66
C TRP A 25 -2.32 9.09 -1.62
N CYS A 26 -2.30 8.48 -2.80
CA CYS A 26 -1.93 7.09 -2.99
C CYS A 26 -0.40 6.94 -2.96
N HIS A 27 0.16 6.62 -1.79
CA HIS A 27 1.62 6.54 -1.60
C HIS A 27 2.09 5.21 -1.02
N PHE A 28 3.40 5.03 -1.13
CA PHE A 28 4.21 4.01 -0.53
C PHE A 28 5.24 4.66 0.40
N THR A 29 5.96 3.86 1.15
CA THR A 29 7.03 4.33 2.02
C THR A 29 8.25 3.43 1.83
N CYS A 30 9.40 4.03 1.53
CA CYS A 30 10.68 3.33 1.52
C CYS A 30 11.63 3.97 2.51
N ARG A 31 12.39 3.13 3.22
CA ARG A 31 13.42 3.61 4.13
C ARG A 31 14.69 3.89 3.35
N VAL A 32 15.15 5.13 3.37
CA VAL A 32 16.35 5.58 2.69
C VAL A 32 17.38 6.08 3.70
N PRO A 33 18.69 5.88 3.46
CA PRO A 33 19.72 6.35 4.37
C PRO A 33 19.84 7.87 4.35
N ARG A 34 20.06 8.49 5.51
CA ARG A 34 20.39 9.91 5.60
C ARG A 34 21.89 10.12 5.46
N SER A 35 22.27 10.99 4.53
CA SER A 35 23.64 11.48 4.46
C SER A 35 23.98 12.34 5.68
N ARG A 36 25.27 12.53 5.97
CA ARG A 36 25.72 13.44 7.03
C ARG A 36 25.18 14.86 6.83
N LEU A 37 25.14 15.33 5.58
CA LEU A 37 24.59 16.63 5.19
C LEU A 37 23.07 16.71 5.46
N HIS A 38 22.30 15.67 5.13
CA HIS A 38 20.86 15.63 5.45
C HIS A 38 20.60 15.68 6.95
N LYS A 39 21.40 14.98 7.76
CA LYS A 39 21.28 15.04 9.23
C LYS A 39 21.56 16.44 9.76
N LEU A 40 22.61 17.10 9.28
CA LEU A 40 22.96 18.48 9.65
C LEU A 40 21.88 19.48 9.27
N LEU A 41 21.35 19.40 8.05
CA LEU A 41 20.36 20.36 7.54
C LEU A 41 18.97 20.18 8.14
N LYS A 42 18.53 18.93 8.35
CA LYS A 42 17.18 18.61 8.84
C LYS A 42 17.11 18.42 10.37
N GLY A 43 18.24 18.55 11.07
CA GLY A 43 18.31 18.35 12.53
C GLY A 43 17.91 16.95 13.00
N GLY A 44 18.15 15.93 12.16
CA GLY A 44 17.69 14.56 12.40
C GLY A 44 18.80 13.63 12.85
N ASP A 45 18.62 12.97 14.01
CA ASP A 45 19.62 12.03 14.55
C ASP A 45 19.54 10.63 13.93
N ALA A 46 18.35 10.21 13.49
CA ALA A 46 18.15 8.90 12.88
C ALA A 46 18.99 8.76 11.58
N PRO A 47 19.66 7.61 11.36
CA PRO A 47 20.49 7.39 10.17
C PRO A 47 19.68 7.14 8.89
N TYR A 48 18.34 7.22 8.97
CA TYR A 48 17.43 6.97 7.86
C TYR A 48 16.23 7.93 7.91
N GLU A 49 15.53 8.02 6.79
CA GLU A 49 14.20 8.59 6.69
C GLU A 49 13.27 7.68 5.90
N ASP A 50 11.98 7.80 6.18
CA ASP A 50 10.93 7.07 5.50
C ASP A 50 10.36 8.00 4.42
N GLU A 51 10.84 7.81 3.19
CA GLU A 51 10.49 8.63 2.03
C GLU A 51 9.17 8.13 1.45
N LYS A 52 8.23 9.07 1.23
CA LYS A 52 6.95 8.75 0.59
C LYS A 52 7.06 8.94 -0.91
N PHE A 53 6.56 7.98 -1.67
CA PHE A 53 6.56 8.05 -3.13
C PHE A 53 5.29 7.42 -3.71
N SER A 54 4.98 7.79 -4.95
CA SER A 54 3.93 7.14 -5.75
C SER A 54 4.55 6.63 -7.04
N TYR A 55 4.04 5.51 -7.54
CA TYR A 55 4.40 4.99 -8.84
C TYR A 55 3.18 4.44 -9.55
N LEU A 56 3.28 4.29 -10.86
CA LEU A 56 2.31 3.62 -11.72
C LEU A 56 3.08 2.83 -12.77
N ALA A 57 2.82 1.53 -12.85
CA ALA A 57 3.40 0.63 -13.84
C ALA A 57 2.31 0.19 -14.81
N LEU A 58 2.56 0.39 -16.10
CA LEU A 58 1.64 0.09 -17.20
C LEU A 58 2.27 -0.92 -18.14
N THR A 59 1.47 -1.81 -18.70
CA THR A 59 1.91 -2.84 -19.65
C THR A 59 0.94 -2.93 -20.84
N LYS A 60 1.39 -3.53 -21.95
CA LYS A 60 0.52 -3.85 -23.10
C LYS A 60 -0.27 -5.14 -22.90
N PHE A 61 0.13 -5.99 -21.95
CA PHE A 61 -0.48 -7.29 -21.72
C PHE A 61 -1.55 -7.21 -20.63
N ALA A 62 -2.65 -7.94 -20.78
CA ALA A 62 -3.67 -8.00 -19.73
C ALA A 62 -3.07 -8.52 -18.42
N VAL A 63 -3.46 -7.91 -17.30
CA VAL A 63 -3.03 -8.29 -15.96
C VAL A 63 -4.23 -8.73 -15.15
N CYS A 64 -4.17 -9.92 -14.57
CA CYS A 64 -5.19 -10.41 -13.66
C CYS A 64 -4.81 -10.02 -12.22
N HIS A 65 -5.68 -9.25 -11.57
CA HIS A 65 -5.54 -8.88 -10.16
C HIS A 65 -6.49 -9.71 -9.31
N ASP A 66 -5.95 -10.61 -8.48
CA ASP A 66 -6.74 -11.49 -7.59
C ASP A 66 -6.66 -11.09 -6.11
N LYS A 67 -5.92 -10.02 -5.80
CA LYS A 67 -5.63 -9.55 -4.44
C LYS A 67 -5.94 -8.06 -4.30
N ALA A 68 -6.32 -7.68 -3.10
CA ALA A 68 -6.43 -6.28 -2.73
C ALA A 68 -5.06 -5.74 -2.30
N ARG A 69 -4.82 -4.44 -2.51
CA ARG A 69 -3.61 -3.76 -2.03
C ARG A 69 -3.88 -3.09 -0.70
N ILE A 70 -2.98 -3.24 0.26
CA ILE A 70 -3.03 -2.53 1.54
C ILE A 70 -2.66 -1.06 1.33
N LEU A 71 -3.58 -0.15 1.64
CA LEU A 71 -3.39 1.29 1.45
C LEU A 71 -2.60 1.94 2.57
N ARG A 72 -2.75 1.50 3.81
CA ARG A 72 -2.16 2.14 4.99
C ARG A 72 -1.49 1.09 5.89
N HIS A 73 -0.62 1.55 6.79
CA HIS A 73 -0.02 0.66 7.79
C HIS A 73 -1.11 -0.10 8.56
N PRO A 74 -1.03 -1.44 8.64
CA PRO A 74 -1.96 -2.23 9.42
C PRO A 74 -2.07 -1.74 10.86
N GLN A 75 -3.29 -1.54 11.33
CA GLN A 75 -3.57 -1.08 12.69
C GLN A 75 -3.61 -2.29 13.64
N ILE A 76 -2.47 -2.58 14.28
CA ILE A 76 -2.31 -3.77 15.12
C ILE A 76 -2.81 -3.47 16.54
N ALA A 77 -3.83 -4.20 16.97
CA ALA A 77 -4.36 -4.17 18.33
C ALA A 77 -4.40 -5.58 18.95
N LYS A 78 -4.74 -5.68 20.24
CA LYS A 78 -4.80 -6.97 20.95
C LYS A 78 -5.88 -7.86 20.32
N GLY A 79 -5.44 -8.89 19.60
CA GLY A 79 -6.33 -9.91 19.00
C GLY A 79 -7.03 -9.50 17.70
N GLN A 80 -6.75 -8.32 17.16
CA GLN A 80 -7.33 -7.83 15.91
C GLN A 80 -6.39 -6.91 15.14
N ILE A 81 -6.52 -6.87 13.82
CA ILE A 81 -5.73 -6.04 12.91
C ILE A 81 -6.70 -5.35 11.96
N GLY A 82 -6.72 -4.02 11.98
CA GLY A 82 -7.45 -3.22 11.00
C GLY A 82 -6.63 -3.03 9.73
N LEU A 83 -7.24 -3.29 8.56
CA LEU A 83 -6.63 -3.07 7.25
C LEU A 83 -7.53 -2.18 6.41
N THR A 84 -6.95 -1.17 5.78
CA THR A 84 -7.59 -0.39 4.72
C THR A 84 -7.04 -0.84 3.38
N LEU A 85 -7.92 -1.27 2.49
CA LEU A 85 -7.56 -1.97 1.27
C LEU A 85 -8.12 -1.25 0.04
N CYS A 86 -7.39 -1.33 -1.05
CA CYS A 86 -7.83 -1.00 -2.38
C CYS A 86 -8.12 -2.32 -3.11
N GLY A 87 -9.39 -2.58 -3.38
CA GLY A 87 -9.85 -3.75 -4.12
C GLY A 87 -10.20 -3.42 -5.57
N ILE A 88 -10.55 -4.46 -6.32
CA ILE A 88 -10.94 -4.33 -7.74
C ILE A 88 -12.17 -3.43 -7.91
N ASN A 89 -13.17 -3.59 -7.04
CA ASN A 89 -14.45 -2.87 -7.12
C ASN A 89 -14.54 -1.68 -6.17
N GLU A 90 -13.93 -1.77 -4.98
CA GLU A 90 -14.07 -0.76 -3.94
C GLU A 90 -12.84 -0.68 -3.03
N ASN A 91 -12.74 0.43 -2.29
CA ASN A 91 -11.84 0.50 -1.15
C ASN A 91 -12.60 0.00 0.09
N GLN A 92 -12.01 -0.93 0.84
CA GLN A 92 -12.66 -1.57 1.98
C GLN A 92 -11.80 -1.48 3.23
N SER A 93 -12.44 -1.25 4.37
CA SER A 93 -11.82 -1.35 5.69
C SER A 93 -12.28 -2.63 6.36
N ILE A 94 -11.34 -3.54 6.61
CA ILE A 94 -11.62 -4.85 7.20
C ILE A 94 -10.92 -5.00 8.55
N LEU A 95 -11.46 -5.90 9.37
CA LEU A 95 -10.88 -6.23 10.67
C LEU A 95 -10.59 -7.73 10.74
N VAL A 96 -9.31 -8.07 10.73
CA VAL A 96 -8.82 -9.45 10.82
C VAL A 96 -8.61 -9.81 12.29
N LYS A 97 -9.33 -10.82 12.79
CA LYS A 97 -9.28 -11.27 14.18
C LYS A 97 -8.34 -12.46 14.34
N LYS A 98 -7.89 -12.72 15.57
CA LYS A 98 -7.02 -13.87 15.89
C LYS A 98 -7.61 -15.21 15.45
N LYS A 99 -8.94 -15.34 15.43
CA LYS A 99 -9.67 -16.53 14.96
C LYS A 99 -9.49 -16.82 13.47
N ASP A 100 -9.14 -15.80 12.67
CA ASP A 100 -8.93 -15.93 11.22
C ASP A 100 -7.56 -16.57 10.90
N GLY A 101 -6.82 -16.99 11.93
CA GLY A 101 -5.72 -17.95 11.83
C GLY A 101 -4.59 -17.53 10.90
N THR A 102 -4.54 -18.10 9.70
CA THR A 102 -3.52 -17.81 8.68
C THR A 102 -3.58 -16.37 8.20
N LEU A 103 -4.78 -15.83 7.95
CA LEU A 103 -4.98 -14.46 7.52
C LEU A 103 -4.45 -13.48 8.58
N PHE A 104 -4.68 -13.75 9.86
CA PHE A 104 -4.16 -12.95 10.96
C PHE A 104 -2.63 -12.92 10.99
N LYS A 105 -1.97 -14.06 10.74
CA LYS A 105 -0.50 -14.14 10.68
C LYS A 105 0.07 -13.34 9.51
N ILE A 106 -0.59 -13.38 8.35
CA ILE A 106 -0.20 -12.63 7.14
C ILE A 106 -0.41 -11.13 7.39
N ALA A 107 -1.61 -10.73 7.80
CA ALA A 107 -1.98 -9.34 8.07
C ALA A 107 -1.03 -8.70 9.11
N ARG A 108 -0.56 -9.46 10.11
CA ARG A 108 0.35 -8.96 11.14
C ARG A 108 1.74 -8.58 10.61
N LYS A 109 2.19 -9.24 9.55
CA LYS A 109 3.51 -9.00 8.94
C LYS A 109 3.43 -8.09 7.71
N ALA A 110 2.22 -7.81 7.22
CA ALA A 110 2.00 -7.01 6.05
C ALA A 110 2.36 -5.54 6.27
N LYS A 111 2.70 -4.86 5.19
CA LYS A 111 3.08 -3.45 5.14
C LYS A 111 2.15 -2.68 4.20
N CYS A 112 2.23 -1.36 4.29
CA CYS A 112 1.62 -0.46 3.30
C CYS A 112 2.15 -0.82 1.90
N GLY A 113 1.25 -1.06 0.96
CA GLY A 113 1.59 -1.44 -0.41
C GLY A 113 1.57 -2.93 -0.71
N ASP A 114 1.54 -3.80 0.31
CA ASP A 114 1.51 -5.25 0.09
C ASP A 114 0.16 -5.71 -0.49
N ALA A 115 0.20 -6.81 -1.25
CA ALA A 115 -0.98 -7.48 -1.76
C ALA A 115 -1.49 -8.53 -0.77
N ILE A 116 -2.79 -8.53 -0.49
CA ILE A 116 -3.45 -9.47 0.42
C ILE A 116 -4.71 -10.04 -0.20
N LYS A 117 -4.93 -11.35 0.02
CA LYS A 117 -6.18 -12.02 -0.30
C LYS A 117 -7.02 -12.08 0.97
N VAL A 118 -8.22 -11.53 0.90
CA VAL A 118 -9.19 -11.45 1.99
C VAL A 118 -10.36 -12.34 1.66
#